data_AF-A0A4R9A7A1-F1
#
_entry.id   AF-A0A4R9A7A1-F1
#
_cell.length_a   1.000
_cell.length_b   1.000
_cell.length_c   1.000
_cell.angle_alpha   90.00
_cell.angle_beta   90.00
_cell.angle_gamma   90.00
#
_symmetry.space_group_name_H-M   'P 1'
#
loop_
_entity.id
_entity.type
_entity.pdbx_description
1 polymer ?
#
loop_
_entity_poly.entity_id
_entity_poly.type
_entity_poly.pdbx_seq_one_letter_code
_entity_poly.pdbx_strand_id
1 'polypeptide(L)' 'MTVTCDMMVSEDGYAAGVNQSLEHPLGEGGERLARWRFERPDENAAEIAAIATSGAYIMGRNMCGPGRGE' A
#
# COMPACT_ATOMS: atom_id res chain seq x y z
N MET A 1 -4.62 -6.34 -23.36
CA MET A 1 -3.57 -5.79 -22.47
C MET A 1 -4.27 -4.81 -21.54
N THR A 2 -4.26 -5.08 -20.24
CA THR A 2 -5.03 -4.34 -19.23
C THR A 2 -4.07 -3.71 -18.26
N VAL A 3 -4.38 -2.49 -17.81
CA VAL A 3 -3.69 -1.84 -16.69
C VAL A 3 -4.61 -1.96 -15.49
N THR A 4 -4.14 -2.60 -14.43
CA THR A 4 -4.87 -2.70 -13.15
C THR A 4 -4.22 -1.80 -12.11
N CYS A 5 -5.01 -1.38 -11.13
CA CYS A 5 -4.54 -0.63 -9.97
C CYS A 5 -5.25 -1.18 -8.74
N ASP A 6 -4.45 -1.71 -7.81
CA ASP A 6 -4.90 -2.21 -6.53
C ASP A 6 -4.39 -1.27 -5.44
N MET A 7 -5.30 -0.71 -4.64
CA MET A 7 -4.95 0.26 -3.62
C MET A 7 -5.78 0.07 -2.36
N MET A 8 -5.18 0.36 -1.21
CA MET A 8 -5.90 0.56 0.04
C MET A 8 -6.20 2.05 0.18
N VAL A 9 -7.43 2.38 0.57
CA VAL A 9 -7.88 3.76 0.74
C VAL A 9 -8.74 3.85 1.99
N SER A 10 -8.61 4.94 2.74
CA SER A 10 -9.53 5.27 3.82
C SER A 10 -10.89 5.72 3.27
N GLU A 11 -11.91 5.74 4.13
CA GLU A 11 -13.26 6.19 3.76
C GLU A 11 -13.28 7.64 3.25
N ASP A 12 -12.39 8.49 3.77
CA ASP A 12 -12.21 9.89 3.39
C ASP A 12 -11.24 10.09 2.20
N GLY A 13 -10.77 9.00 1.57
CA GLY A 13 -10.08 9.07 0.28
C GLY A 13 -8.55 9.16 0.33
N TYR A 14 -7.90 8.77 1.43
CA TYR A 14 -6.45 8.81 1.58
C TYR A 14 -5.82 7.41 1.51
N ALA A 15 -4.70 7.30 0.81
CA ALA A 15 -3.96 6.04 0.63
C ALA A 15 -2.70 5.92 1.51
N ALA A 16 -2.43 6.93 2.33
CA ALA A 16 -1.30 6.99 3.25
C ALA A 16 -1.62 7.92 4.42
N GLY A 17 -0.93 7.73 5.54
CA GLY A 17 -0.94 8.66 6.66
C GLY A 17 -0.15 9.94 6.38
N VAL A 18 -0.26 10.90 7.30
CA VAL A 18 0.52 12.14 7.27
C VAL A 18 2.01 11.86 7.57
N ASN A 19 2.89 12.81 7.27
CA ASN A 19 4.31 12.75 7.67
C ASN A 19 5.09 11.48 7.24
N GLN A 20 4.77 10.89 6.08
CA GLN A 20 5.52 9.71 5.59
C GLN A 20 7.03 10.03 5.48
N SER A 21 7.83 9.12 6.03
CA SER A 21 9.28 9.19 6.23
C SER A 21 9.89 7.79 6.12
N LEU A 22 11.21 7.65 6.29
CA LEU A 22 11.85 6.33 6.36
C LEU A 22 11.37 5.50 7.57
N GLU A 23 11.10 6.16 8.70
CA GLU A 23 10.58 5.51 9.91
C GLU A 23 9.09 5.16 9.79
N HIS A 24 8.33 6.01 9.09
CA HIS A 24 6.91 5.82 8.82
C HIS A 24 6.67 5.71 7.31
N PRO A 25 6.97 4.55 6.69
CA PRO A 25 6.97 4.40 5.24
C PRO A 25 5.59 4.52 4.61
N LEU A 26 4.51 4.32 5.37
CA LEU A 26 3.14 4.58 4.94
C LEU A 26 2.54 5.85 5.58
N GLY A 27 3.35 6.66 6.26
CA GLY A 27 2.88 7.78 7.08
C GLY A 27 2.40 7.35 8.46
N GLU A 28 2.30 8.31 9.36
CA GLU A 28 1.80 8.11 10.72
C GLU A 28 0.38 7.52 10.67
N GLY A 29 0.21 6.34 11.28
CA GLY A 29 -1.06 5.61 11.27
C GLY A 29 -1.44 4.94 9.94
N GLY A 30 -0.62 5.06 8.88
CA GLY A 30 -0.89 4.49 7.56
C GLY A 30 -1.03 2.97 7.55
N GLU A 31 -0.30 2.27 8.43
CA GLU A 31 -0.38 0.82 8.60
C GLU A 31 -1.80 0.33 8.95
N ARG A 32 -2.67 1.21 9.49
CA ARG A 32 -4.06 0.87 9.79
C ARG A 32 -4.85 0.43 8.55
N LEU A 33 -4.50 0.98 7.38
CA LEU A 33 -5.09 0.61 6.09
C LEU A 33 -4.78 -0.85 5.71
N ALA A 34 -3.65 -1.38 6.19
CA ALA A 34 -3.16 -2.71 5.88
C ALA A 34 -3.47 -3.75 6.98
N ARG A 35 -4.18 -3.42 8.07
CA ARG A 35 -4.39 -4.38 9.17
C ARG A 35 -5.08 -5.66 8.75
N TRP A 36 -6.09 -5.58 7.89
CA TRP A 36 -6.87 -6.74 7.44
C TRP A 36 -5.99 -7.86 6.86
N ARG A 37 -4.98 -7.51 6.05
CA ARG A 37 -4.08 -8.49 5.41
C ARG A 37 -3.10 -9.14 6.38
N PHE A 38 -2.81 -8.52 7.51
CA PHE A 38 -1.87 -9.05 8.50
C PHE A 38 -2.58 -9.76 9.67
N GLU A 39 -3.72 -9.23 10.11
CA GLU A 39 -4.49 -9.78 11.24
C GLU A 39 -5.40 -10.95 10.84
N ARG A 40 -5.81 -11.02 9.57
CA ARG A 40 -6.72 -12.03 9.02
C ARG A 40 -6.27 -12.52 7.62
N PRO A 41 -5.03 -13.00 7.45
CA PRO A 41 -4.48 -13.33 6.13
C PRO A 41 -5.26 -14.44 5.41
N ASP A 42 -5.72 -15.46 6.15
CA ASP A 42 -6.44 -16.60 5.56
C ASP A 42 -7.81 -16.21 4.98
N GLU A 43 -8.51 -15.30 5.66
CA GLU A 43 -9.82 -14.79 5.22
C GLU A 43 -9.69 -13.89 3.98
N ASN A 44 -8.53 -13.29 3.75
CA ASN A 44 -8.30 -12.31 2.69
C ASN A 44 -7.21 -12.75 1.70
N ALA A 45 -7.00 -14.07 1.58
CA ALA A 45 -5.94 -14.63 0.74
C ALA A 45 -6.09 -14.28 -0.74
N ALA A 46 -7.33 -14.13 -1.23
CA ALA A 46 -7.61 -13.78 -2.62
C ALA A 46 -7.14 -12.37 -2.95
N GLU A 47 -7.44 -11.39 -2.09
CA GLU A 47 -7.06 -9.99 -2.24
C GLU A 47 -5.55 -9.81 -2.10
N ILE A 48 -4.92 -10.52 -1.16
CA ILE A 48 -3.45 -10.53 -1.00
C ILE A 48 -2.76 -11.13 -2.22
N ALA A 49 -3.33 -12.18 -2.83
CA ALA A 49 -2.79 -12.76 -4.05
C ALA A 49 -2.98 -11.83 -5.25
N ALA A 50 -4.13 -11.15 -5.35
CA ALA A 50 -4.50 -10.29 -6.47
C ALA A 50 -3.46 -9.18 -6.72
N ILE A 51 -2.97 -8.52 -5.66
CA ILE A 51 -1.98 -7.44 -5.76
C ILE A 51 -0.64 -7.88 -6.36
N ALA A 52 -0.34 -9.19 -6.35
CA ALA A 52 0.92 -9.77 -6.81
C ALA A 52 0.81 -10.46 -8.19
N THR A 53 -0.35 -10.39 -8.85
CA THR A 53 -0.62 -11.11 -10.12
C THR A 53 0.06 -10.49 -11.34
N SER A 54 0.44 -9.21 -11.27
CA SER A 54 1.00 -8.49 -12.41
C SER A 54 2.44 -8.90 -12.70
N GLY A 55 2.78 -9.06 -13.98
CA GLY A 55 4.14 -9.37 -14.44
C GLY A 55 5.09 -8.16 -14.42
N ALA A 56 4.57 -6.95 -14.26
CA ALA A 56 5.32 -5.71 -14.14
C ALA A 56 4.58 -4.71 -13.25
N TYR A 57 5.32 -3.86 -12.54
CA TYR A 57 4.78 -2.87 -11.61
C TYR A 57 5.30 -1.47 -11.94
N ILE A 58 4.42 -0.48 -11.86
CA ILE A 58 4.76 0.94 -11.91
C ILE A 58 4.43 1.52 -10.53
N MET A 59 5.40 2.18 -9.92
CA MET A 59 5.24 2.80 -8.61
C MET A 59 5.94 4.16 -8.57
N GLY A 60 5.37 5.09 -7.81
CA GLY A 60 5.98 6.40 -7.58
C GLY A 60 7.25 6.27 -6.72
N ARG A 61 8.15 7.26 -6.84
CA ARG A 61 9.41 7.34 -6.07
C ARG A 61 9.22 7.05 -4.58
N ASN A 62 8.22 7.67 -3.96
CA ASN A 62 7.94 7.57 -2.53
C ASN A 62 7.39 6.21 -2.08
N MET A 63 6.82 5.43 -3.01
CA MET A 63 6.37 4.06 -2.75
C MET A 63 7.53 3.06 -2.93
N CYS A 64 8.41 3.31 -3.90
CA CYS A 64 9.62 2.52 -4.11
C CYS A 64 10.63 2.71 -2.98
N GLY A 65 10.81 3.95 -2.53
CA GLY A 65 11.63 4.32 -1.40
C GLY A 65 10.95 5.46 -0.62
N PRO A 66 10.65 5.28 0.68
CA PRO A 66 9.88 6.27 1.44
C PRO A 66 10.67 7.53 1.82
N GLY A 67 11.96 7.58 1.48
CA GLY A 67 12.81 8.75 1.66
C GLY A 67 12.36 9.96 0.83
N ARG A 68 12.61 11.17 1.34
CA ARG A 68 12.20 12.43 0.68
C ARG A 68 13.25 13.05 -0.23
N GLY A 69 14.39 12.38 -0.40
CA GLY A 69 15.47 12.80 -1.28
C GLY A 69 16.48 13.71 -0.60
N GLU A 70 16.71 13.49 0.70
CA GLU A 70 17.85 14.04 1.45
C GLU A 70 19.14 13.29 1.10
#